data_AF-A0A8G1A1M6-F1
#
_entry.id   AF-A0A8G1A1M6-F1
#
_cell.length_a   1.000
_cell.length_b   1.000
_cell.length_c   1.000
_cell.angle_alpha   90.00
_cell.angle_beta   90.00
_cell.angle_gamma   90.00
#
_symmetry.space_group_name_H-M   'P 1'
#
loop_
_entity.id
_entity.type
_entity.pdbx_description
1 polymer ?
#
loop_
_entity_poly.entity_id
_entity_poly.type
_entity_poly.pdbx_seq_one_letter_code
_entity_poly.pdbx_strand_id
1 'polypeptide(L)'
;MTSRTRAHHTICPYCNEEVYLEELIGGKCPLCGSPLEDLEDECLEMDDALERSDLSWLIGHYFLFKKLDELGANPLQAMQIIEKFEEKREDGNAGDNAADNAAFEIELPYTRRERLLPRHCADCGRLFFKGGKKIFAGDTNKPGYSVFFRCPTCSQ
;
A
#
# COMPACT_ATOMS: atom_id res chain seq x y z
N MET A 1 35.82 -6.04 -8.80
CA MET A 1 34.84 -5.93 -9.88
C MET A 1 33.47 -5.71 -9.26
N THR A 2 33.14 -4.47 -8.94
CA THR A 2 31.81 -4.07 -8.49
C THR A 2 30.93 -3.95 -9.73
N SER A 3 29.82 -4.69 -9.75
CA SER A 3 28.87 -4.65 -10.87
C SER A 3 28.24 -3.25 -10.94
N ARG A 4 28.53 -2.52 -12.03
CA ARG A 4 28.12 -1.12 -12.32
C ARG A 4 26.69 -1.03 -12.84
N THR A 5 25.80 -1.93 -12.44
CA THR A 5 24.48 -2.12 -13.07
C THR A 5 23.46 -1.01 -12.79
N ARG A 6 23.84 0.06 -12.07
CA ARG A 6 22.96 1.16 -11.65
C ARG A 6 23.59 2.56 -11.71
N ALA A 7 24.78 2.72 -12.30
CA ALA A 7 25.36 4.06 -12.43
C ALA A 7 24.61 4.84 -13.53
N HIS A 8 24.25 6.09 -13.26
CA HIS A 8 23.59 6.95 -14.25
C HIS A 8 24.52 7.18 -15.43
N HIS A 9 24.09 6.76 -16.61
CA HIS A 9 24.86 6.81 -17.85
C HIS A 9 24.01 7.36 -18.98
N THR A 10 24.68 7.97 -19.94
CA THR A 10 24.12 8.49 -21.17
C THR A 10 25.03 8.10 -22.34
N ILE A 11 24.54 8.24 -23.57
CA ILE A 11 25.36 8.05 -24.77
C ILE A 11 25.81 9.42 -25.25
N CYS A 12 27.13 9.62 -25.40
CA CYS A 12 27.64 10.88 -25.92
C CYS A 12 27.19 11.09 -27.37
N PRO A 13 26.52 12.21 -27.71
CA PRO A 13 26.00 12.43 -29.07
C PRO A 13 27.11 12.62 -30.13
N TYR A 14 28.35 12.81 -29.71
CA TYR A 14 29.49 13.08 -30.60
C TYR A 14 30.37 11.86 -30.87
N CYS A 15 30.70 11.07 -29.84
CA CYS A 15 31.53 9.87 -30.00
C CYS A 15 30.74 8.57 -29.89
N ASN A 16 29.45 8.65 -29.59
CA ASN A 16 28.52 7.53 -29.47
C ASN A 16 28.97 6.43 -28.50
N GLU A 17 29.76 6.82 -27.51
CA GLU A 17 30.22 5.94 -26.44
C GLU A 17 29.35 6.14 -25.20
N GLU A 18 29.20 5.08 -24.41
CA GLU A 18 28.54 5.13 -23.10
C GLU A 18 29.41 5.92 -22.11
N VAL A 19 28.83 6.96 -21.51
CA VAL A 19 29.49 7.84 -20.56
C VAL A 19 28.70 7.89 -19.27
N TYR A 20 29.39 7.68 -18.15
CA TYR A 20 28.81 7.81 -16.82
C TYR A 20 28.86 9.27 -16.37
N LEU A 21 27.75 9.79 -15.84
CA LEU A 21 27.64 11.20 -15.45
C LEU A 21 28.65 11.60 -14.36
N GLU A 22 28.99 10.66 -13.48
CA GLU A 22 30.00 10.84 -12.42
C GLU A 22 31.44 10.97 -12.95
N GLU A 23 31.71 10.51 -14.18
CA GLU A 23 33.03 10.55 -14.81
C GLU A 23 33.25 11.77 -15.71
N LEU A 24 32.25 12.67 -15.78
CA LEU A 24 32.34 13.90 -16.57
C LEU A 24 33.36 14.87 -15.99
N ILE A 25 34.20 15.42 -16.86
CA ILE A 25 35.19 16.43 -16.48
C ILE A 25 34.65 17.79 -16.91
N GLY A 26 34.01 18.50 -15.97
CA GLY A 26 33.41 19.81 -16.23
C GLY A 26 32.26 19.75 -17.26
N GLY A 27 31.37 18.76 -17.13
CA GLY A 27 30.22 18.58 -18.02
C GLY A 27 30.56 18.05 -19.42
N LYS A 28 31.77 17.54 -19.62
CA LYS A 28 32.27 17.07 -20.92
C LYS A 28 32.53 15.58 -20.92
N CYS A 29 32.28 14.95 -22.07
CA CYS A 29 32.61 13.56 -22.31
C CYS A 29 34.12 13.32 -22.09
N PRO A 30 34.53 12.31 -21.29
CA PRO A 30 35.94 12.05 -20.98
C PRO A 30 36.74 11.55 -22.19
N LEU A 31 36.06 11.06 -23.23
CA LEU A 31 36.71 10.47 -24.41
C LEU A 31 36.90 11.47 -25.54
N CYS A 32 35.90 12.33 -25.80
CA CYS A 32 35.96 13.29 -26.92
C CYS A 32 36.00 14.75 -26.50
N GLY A 33 35.77 15.06 -25.21
CA GLY A 33 35.79 16.42 -24.68
C GLY A 33 34.63 17.31 -25.10
N SER A 34 33.66 16.77 -25.86
CA SER A 34 32.45 17.51 -26.22
C SER A 34 31.57 17.73 -24.99
N PRO A 35 30.96 18.92 -24.85
CA PRO A 35 30.00 19.19 -23.78
C PRO A 35 28.76 18.32 -23.99
N LEU A 36 28.23 17.80 -22.88
CA LEU A 36 26.92 17.20 -22.83
C LEU A 36 25.98 18.28 -22.29
N GLU A 37 25.54 19.17 -23.19
CA GLU A 37 24.46 20.11 -22.89
C GLU A 37 23.17 19.29 -22.64
N ASP A 38 22.39 19.66 -21.62
CA ASP A 38 21.01 19.21 -21.31
C ASP A 38 20.78 18.12 -20.23
N LEU A 39 21.80 17.60 -19.52
CA LEU A 39 21.57 16.54 -18.50
C LEU A 39 21.33 17.02 -17.07
N GLU A 40 21.53 18.31 -16.79
CA GLU A 40 21.32 18.87 -15.45
C GLU A 40 19.82 19.04 -15.11
N ASP A 41 18.96 19.24 -16.11
CA ASP A 41 17.53 19.48 -15.89
C ASP A 41 16.68 18.19 -15.80
N GLU A 42 17.02 17.13 -16.55
CA GLU A 42 16.20 15.90 -16.56
C GLU A 42 16.44 14.97 -15.35
N CYS A 43 17.60 15.04 -14.70
CA CYS A 43 17.91 14.17 -13.55
C CYS A 43 17.24 14.63 -12.24
N LEU A 44 16.87 15.91 -12.13
CA LEU A 44 16.24 16.45 -10.93
C LEU A 44 14.71 16.27 -10.93
N GLU A 45 14.08 16.05 -12.09
CA GLU A 45 12.63 15.85 -12.18
C GLU A 45 12.19 14.41 -11.84
N MET A 46 13.06 13.40 -12.02
CA MET A 46 12.69 12.00 -11.75
C MET A 46 12.86 11.58 -10.29
N ASP A 47 13.60 12.34 -9.48
CA ASP A 47 13.77 12.09 -8.03
C ASP A 47 12.64 12.73 -7.18
N ASP A 48 11.82 13.60 -7.79
CA ASP A 48 10.53 14.04 -7.25
C ASP A 48 9.36 13.11 -7.63
N ALA A 49 9.59 12.09 -8.48
CA ALA A 49 8.55 11.14 -8.92
C ALA A 49 8.09 10.14 -7.83
N LEU A 50 8.83 10.05 -6.72
CA LEU A 50 8.32 9.46 -5.48
C LEU A 50 8.07 10.61 -4.51
N GLU A 51 6.96 11.31 -4.69
CA GLU A 51 6.57 12.38 -3.77
C GLU A 51 6.57 11.82 -2.33
N ARG A 52 6.98 12.63 -1.34
CA ARG A 52 7.00 12.22 0.08
C ARG A 52 5.63 11.67 0.57
N SER A 53 4.55 12.06 -0.10
CA SER A 53 3.18 11.56 0.05
C SER A 53 3.06 10.07 -0.30
N ASP A 54 3.71 9.61 -1.37
CA ASP A 54 3.62 8.24 -1.88
C ASP A 54 4.38 7.24 -1.01
N LEU A 55 5.56 7.62 -0.50
CA LEU A 55 6.29 6.78 0.44
C LEU A 55 5.51 6.59 1.74
N SER A 56 4.94 7.68 2.28
CA SER A 56 4.14 7.64 3.51
C SER A 56 2.89 6.77 3.35
N TRP A 57 2.27 6.85 2.18
CA TRP A 57 1.13 6.04 1.79
C TRP A 57 1.46 4.55 1.68
N LEU A 58 2.53 4.21 0.97
CA LEU A 58 3.03 2.82 0.85
C LEU A 58 3.37 2.22 2.22
N ILE A 59 4.00 3.00 3.10
CA ILE A 59 4.28 2.59 4.48
C ILE A 59 2.97 2.30 5.23
N GLY A 60 1.97 3.17 5.09
CA GLY A 60 0.63 2.97 5.66
C GLY A 60 -0.02 1.67 5.18
N HIS A 61 0.01 1.41 3.87
CA HIS A 61 -0.52 0.18 3.26
C HIS A 61 0.20 -1.07 3.74
N TYR A 62 1.53 -1.01 3.84
CA TYR A 62 2.30 -2.11 4.40
C TYR A 62 1.88 -2.44 5.83
N PHE A 63 1.76 -1.43 6.70
CA PHE A 63 1.36 -1.66 8.09
C PHE A 63 -0.08 -2.16 8.21
N LEU A 64 -1.00 -1.63 7.40
CA LEU A 64 -2.38 -2.09 7.36
C LEU A 64 -2.44 -3.56 6.89
N PHE A 65 -1.81 -3.87 5.75
CA PHE A 65 -1.75 -5.22 5.21
C PHE A 65 -1.15 -6.19 6.23
N LYS A 66 0.01 -5.85 6.81
CA LYS A 66 0.67 -6.66 7.83
C LYS A 66 -0.24 -6.88 9.04
N LYS A 67 -0.94 -5.85 9.50
CA LYS A 67 -1.85 -5.98 10.64
C LYS A 67 -3.02 -6.93 10.34
N LEU A 68 -3.57 -6.86 9.13
CA LEU A 68 -4.66 -7.74 8.69
C LEU A 68 -4.17 -9.19 8.49
N ASP A 69 -2.98 -9.37 7.92
CA ASP A 69 -2.33 -10.67 7.75
C ASP A 69 -2.05 -11.34 9.11
N GLU A 70 -1.54 -10.58 10.09
CA GLU A 70 -1.34 -11.05 11.46
C GLU A 70 -2.66 -11.49 12.15
N LEU A 71 -3.79 -10.90 11.76
CA LEU A 71 -5.12 -11.31 12.22
C LEU A 71 -5.67 -12.54 11.45
N GLY A 72 -4.98 -12.97 10.40
CA GLY A 72 -5.33 -14.09 9.54
C GLY A 72 -6.32 -13.74 8.43
N ALA A 73 -6.47 -12.45 8.08
CA ALA A 73 -7.31 -12.04 6.97
C ALA A 73 -6.81 -12.63 5.64
N ASN A 74 -7.73 -12.86 4.71
CA ASN A 74 -7.35 -13.27 3.36
C ASN A 74 -6.63 -12.10 2.65
N PRO A 75 -5.47 -12.31 1.99
CA PRO A 75 -4.80 -11.27 1.22
C PRO A 75 -5.72 -10.52 0.24
N LEU A 76 -6.66 -11.21 -0.41
CA LEU A 76 -7.63 -10.57 -1.30
C LEU A 76 -8.57 -9.60 -0.57
N GLN A 77 -9.01 -9.96 0.64
CA GLN A 77 -9.87 -9.07 1.44
C GLN A 77 -9.07 -7.86 1.96
N ALA A 78 -7.80 -8.05 2.30
CA ALA A 78 -6.93 -6.94 2.68
C ALA A 78 -6.71 -5.98 1.49
N MET A 79 -6.48 -6.50 0.28
CA MET A 79 -6.37 -5.69 -0.94
C MET A 79 -7.64 -4.91 -1.24
N GLN A 80 -8.81 -5.54 -1.18
CA GLN A 80 -10.10 -4.87 -1.40
C GLN A 80 -10.35 -3.69 -0.45
N ILE A 81 -9.74 -3.71 0.74
CA ILE A 81 -9.86 -2.63 1.72
C ILE A 81 -8.88 -1.52 1.40
N ILE A 82 -7.67 -1.89 0.99
CA ILE A 82 -6.65 -0.94 0.53
C ILE A 82 -7.18 -0.18 -0.70
N GLU A 83 -7.75 -0.88 -1.69
CA GLU A 83 -8.39 -0.27 -2.87
C GLU A 83 -9.50 0.71 -2.47
N LYS A 84 -10.39 0.33 -1.55
CA LYS A 84 -11.43 1.23 -1.03
C LYS A 84 -10.88 2.48 -0.35
N PHE A 85 -9.68 2.40 0.22
CA PHE A 85 -9.01 3.57 0.81
C PHE A 85 -8.33 4.44 -0.24
N GLU A 86 -7.85 3.86 -1.33
CA GLU A 86 -7.35 4.60 -2.49
C GLU A 86 -8.47 5.39 -3.17
N GLU A 87 -9.61 4.73 -3.48
CA GLU A 87 -10.79 5.38 -4.08
C GLU A 87 -11.27 6.59 -3.24
N LYS A 88 -11.34 6.41 -1.91
CA LYS A 88 -11.77 7.49 -1.01
C LYS A 88 -10.79 8.68 -0.96
N ARG A 89 -9.50 8.44 -1.20
CA ARG A 89 -8.48 9.51 -1.27
C ARG A 89 -8.66 10.32 -2.55
N GLU A 90 -8.95 9.66 -3.67
CA GLU A 90 -9.18 10.32 -4.96
C GLU A 90 -10.46 11.17 -4.95
N ASP A 91 -11.50 10.68 -4.27
CA ASP A 91 -12.78 11.40 -4.11
C ASP A 91 -12.68 12.61 -3.15
N GLY A 92 -11.64 12.67 -2.31
CA GLY A 92 -11.42 13.71 -1.30
C GLY A 92 -11.14 15.12 -1.85
N ASN A 93 -11.11 15.30 -3.17
CA ASN A 93 -11.02 16.62 -3.82
C ASN A 93 -12.40 17.23 -4.18
N ALA A 94 -13.50 16.51 -3.93
CA ALA A 94 -14.86 17.03 -4.01
C ALA A 94 -15.38 17.32 -2.59
N GLY A 95 -15.86 18.56 -2.38
CA GLY A 95 -16.01 19.16 -1.06
C GLY A 95 -16.89 18.41 -0.06
N ASP A 96 -16.58 18.68 1.21
CA ASP A 96 -17.42 18.53 2.42
C ASP A 96 -18.90 18.31 2.07
N ASN A 97 -19.36 17.06 2.07
CA ASN A 97 -20.73 16.62 2.38
C ASN A 97 -20.90 15.12 2.06
N ALA A 98 -20.15 14.26 2.74
CA ALA A 98 -20.56 12.86 2.91
C ALA A 98 -19.90 12.31 4.17
N ALA A 99 -20.66 12.30 5.27
CA ALA A 99 -20.40 11.44 6.43
C ALA A 99 -20.62 9.96 6.06
N ASP A 100 -20.19 9.54 4.86
CA ASP A 100 -20.33 8.18 4.38
C ASP A 100 -19.21 7.35 4.98
N ASN A 101 -19.65 6.65 6.03
CA ASN A 101 -19.12 5.48 6.68
C ASN A 101 -17.99 4.80 5.88
N ALA A 102 -16.74 5.22 6.10
CA ALA A 102 -15.58 4.39 5.76
C ALA A 102 -15.39 3.32 6.83
N ALA A 103 -16.48 2.60 7.07
CA ALA A 103 -16.52 1.39 7.83
C ALA A 103 -16.11 0.24 6.92
N PHE A 104 -15.21 -0.61 7.40
CA PHE A 104 -14.80 -1.82 6.71
C PHE A 104 -15.20 -3.03 7.55
N GLU A 105 -15.59 -4.13 6.90
CA GLU A 105 -15.87 -5.41 7.53
C GLU A 105 -15.02 -6.50 6.85
N ILE A 106 -14.34 -7.31 7.65
CA ILE A 106 -13.45 -8.39 7.18
C ILE A 106 -13.82 -9.68 7.87
N GLU A 107 -13.93 -10.75 7.09
CA GLU A 107 -14.09 -12.08 7.64
C GLU A 107 -12.73 -12.65 8.08
N LEU A 108 -12.62 -13.00 9.36
CA LEU A 108 -11.41 -13.60 9.91
C LEU A 108 -11.61 -15.09 10.20
N PRO A 109 -10.55 -15.90 10.06
CA PRO A 109 -10.58 -17.27 10.53
C PRO A 109 -10.67 -17.33 12.05
N TYR A 110 -11.33 -18.37 12.54
CA TYR A 110 -11.35 -18.64 13.97
C TYR A 110 -10.01 -19.17 14.47
N THR A 111 -9.53 -18.59 15.58
CA THR A 111 -8.37 -19.12 16.29
C THR A 111 -8.70 -20.47 16.95
N ARG A 112 -7.68 -21.24 17.33
CA ARG A 112 -7.90 -22.60 17.88
C ARG A 112 -8.79 -22.62 19.13
N ARG A 113 -8.59 -21.66 20.05
CA ARG A 113 -9.39 -21.53 21.28
C ARG A 113 -10.84 -21.13 20.98
N GLU A 114 -10.97 -20.21 20.04
CA GLU A 114 -12.24 -19.70 19.55
C GLU A 114 -13.15 -20.77 18.93
N ARG A 115 -12.57 -21.82 18.33
CA ARG A 115 -13.34 -22.94 17.76
C ARG A 115 -14.03 -23.83 18.81
N LEU A 116 -13.64 -23.72 20.07
CA LEU A 116 -14.12 -24.58 21.16
C LEU A 116 -15.08 -23.87 22.12
N LEU A 117 -15.19 -22.54 22.02
CA LEU A 117 -15.98 -21.72 22.94
C LEU A 117 -17.35 -21.36 22.32
N PRO A 118 -18.44 -21.41 23.10
CA PRO A 118 -19.72 -20.87 22.67
C PRO A 118 -19.64 -19.37 22.44
N ARG A 119 -20.39 -18.88 21.45
CA ARG A 119 -20.45 -17.46 21.08
C ARG A 119 -21.86 -17.00 20.85
N HIS A 120 -22.11 -15.72 21.12
CA HIS A 120 -23.38 -15.08 20.81
C HIS A 120 -23.31 -14.44 19.43
N CYS A 121 -24.37 -14.61 18.65
CA CYS A 121 -24.57 -13.89 17.40
C CYS A 121 -24.81 -12.40 17.69
N ALA A 122 -24.12 -11.50 17.01
CA ALA A 122 -24.37 -10.07 17.13
C ALA A 122 -25.76 -9.65 16.62
N ASP A 123 -26.29 -10.33 15.60
CA ASP A 123 -27.57 -9.94 14.98
C ASP A 123 -28.78 -10.52 15.74
N CYS A 124 -28.74 -11.81 16.07
CA CYS A 124 -29.89 -12.52 16.66
C CYS A 124 -29.71 -12.94 18.12
N GLY A 125 -28.55 -12.70 18.73
CA GLY A 125 -28.24 -13.05 20.12
C GLY A 125 -28.11 -14.55 20.41
N ARG A 126 -28.37 -15.44 19.44
CA ARG A 126 -28.33 -16.89 19.67
C ARG A 126 -26.92 -17.40 19.93
N LEU A 127 -26.81 -18.37 20.84
CA LEU A 127 -25.59 -19.11 21.12
C LEU A 127 -25.30 -20.13 20.02
N PHE A 128 -24.05 -20.19 19.56
CA PHE A 128 -23.57 -21.21 18.63
C PHE A 128 -22.16 -21.67 18.97
N PHE A 129 -21.86 -22.94 18.65
CA PHE A 129 -20.57 -23.58 18.96
C PHE A 129 -19.73 -23.88 17.72
N LYS A 130 -20.36 -24.11 16.57
CA LYS A 130 -19.71 -24.48 15.31
C LYS A 130 -20.27 -23.65 14.17
N GLY A 131 -19.44 -23.43 13.15
CA GLY A 131 -19.78 -22.62 11.99
C GLY A 131 -19.83 -21.12 12.29
N GLY A 132 -20.55 -20.39 11.44
CA GLY A 132 -20.66 -18.92 11.52
C GLY A 132 -19.41 -18.20 11.03
N LYS A 133 -19.43 -16.87 11.11
CA LYS A 133 -18.34 -16.00 10.67
C LYS A 133 -17.86 -15.12 11.80
N LYS A 134 -16.54 -14.93 11.91
CA LYS A 134 -15.92 -13.89 12.74
C LYS A 134 -15.70 -12.69 11.85
N ILE A 135 -16.18 -11.54 12.30
CA ILE A 135 -16.10 -10.29 11.54
C ILE A 135 -15.28 -9.30 12.35
N PHE A 136 -14.32 -8.70 11.68
CA PHE A 136 -13.51 -7.59 12.16
C PHE A 136 -14.00 -6.34 11.46
N ALA A 137 -14.54 -5.39 12.23
CA ALA A 137 -15.03 -4.15 11.67
C ALA A 137 -14.41 -2.94 12.35
N GLY A 138 -14.04 -1.95 11.56
CA GLY A 138 -13.50 -0.68 12.04
C GLY A 138 -14.02 0.47 11.20
N ASP A 139 -13.89 1.69 11.74
CA ASP A 139 -14.17 2.94 11.03
C ASP A 139 -12.83 3.66 10.87
N THR A 140 -12.50 4.08 9.66
CA THR A 140 -11.26 4.84 9.41
C THR A 140 -11.21 6.18 10.11
N ASN A 141 -12.37 6.78 10.39
CA ASN A 141 -12.44 8.08 11.05
C ASN A 141 -12.21 7.98 12.56
N LYS A 142 -12.22 6.77 13.14
CA LYS A 142 -12.14 6.57 14.58
C LYS A 142 -11.06 5.54 14.94
N PRO A 143 -10.23 5.81 15.96
CA PRO A 143 -9.29 4.81 16.43
C PRO A 143 -10.04 3.64 17.04
N GLY A 144 -9.65 2.43 16.65
CA GLY A 144 -10.15 1.17 17.22
C GLY A 144 -10.88 0.29 16.22
N TYR A 145 -11.19 -0.92 16.67
CA TYR A 145 -11.94 -1.90 15.90
C TYR A 145 -12.82 -2.72 16.83
N SER A 146 -13.86 -3.31 16.27
CA SER A 146 -14.78 -4.21 16.92
C SER A 146 -14.68 -5.60 16.29
N VAL A 147 -14.76 -6.63 17.12
CA VAL A 147 -14.81 -8.02 16.67
C VAL A 147 -16.13 -8.60 17.11
N PHE A 148 -16.91 -9.09 16.15
CA PHE A 148 -18.18 -9.73 16.41
C PHE A 148 -18.32 -11.04 15.66
N PHE A 149 -19.34 -11.80 16.05
CA PHE A 149 -19.57 -13.15 15.58
C PHE A 149 -20.99 -13.26 15.03
N ARG A 150 -21.15 -13.80 13.83
CA ARG A 150 -22.47 -14.09 13.23
C ARG A 150 -22.68 -15.59 13.18
N CYS A 151 -23.84 -16.06 13.64
CA CYS A 151 -24.18 -17.49 13.62
C CYS A 151 -24.39 -17.97 12.17
N PRO A 152 -24.36 -19.29 11.92
CA PRO A 152 -24.52 -19.85 10.57
C PRO A 152 -25.79 -19.38 9.84
N THR A 153 -26.86 -19.10 10.58
CA THR A 153 -28.14 -18.64 10.01
C THR A 153 -28.11 -17.16 9.61
N CYS A 154 -27.39 -16.32 10.35
CA CYS A 154 -27.26 -14.89 10.07
C CYS A 154 -26.09 -14.58 9.11
N SER A 155 -25.19 -15.55 8.91
CA SER A 155 -24.02 -15.42 8.06
C SER A 155 -24.18 -15.99 6.66
N GLN A 156 -25.37 -16.53 6.34
CA GLN A 156 -25.74 -17.03 5.02
C GLN A 156 -26.00 -15.89 4.05
#